data_AF-A0A8H3QHA6-F1
#
_entry.id   AF-A0A8H3QHA6-F1
#
_cell.length_a   1.000
_cell.length_b   1.000
_cell.length_c   1.000
_cell.angle_alpha   90.00
_cell.angle_beta   90.00
_cell.angle_gamma   90.00
#
_symmetry.space_group_name_H-M   'P 1'
#
loop_
_entity.id
_entity.type
_entity.pdbx_description
1 polymer ?
#
loop_
_entity_poly.entity_id
_entity_poly.type
_entity_poly.pdbx_seq_one_letter_code
_entity_poly.pdbx_strand_id
1 'polypeptide(L)'
;MCESALSGIFQFSEFQNGQNDTIKFFIQNYNTLILKQTGGGKNLCYALISVVIIGIMVVISPLKILVDDQVLELIKMGIPCSYLYASTAQPIWYQRKVFQEIACKLIWVIIIMPEKFKFNVGFWQMLEQIRTSRGI
;
A
#
# COMPACT_ATOMS: atom_id res chain seq x y z
N MET A 1 -18.51 8.38 0.43
CA MET A 1 -17.13 8.20 0.91
C MET A 1 -16.22 7.66 -0.19
N CYS A 2 -16.48 6.46 -0.75
CA CYS A 2 -15.63 5.90 -1.81
C CYS A 2 -15.67 6.72 -3.13
N GLU A 3 -16.85 7.19 -3.57
CA GLU A 3 -16.98 8.05 -4.76
C GLU A 3 -16.31 9.42 -4.58
N SER A 4 -16.32 9.94 -3.35
CA SER A 4 -15.71 11.21 -2.97
C SER A 4 -14.18 11.17 -3.07
N ALA A 5 -13.57 10.06 -2.65
CA ALA A 5 -12.13 9.84 -2.79
C ALA A 5 -11.71 9.67 -4.26
N LEU A 6 -12.59 9.09 -5.08
CA LEU A 6 -12.31 8.81 -6.48
C LEU A 6 -12.29 10.07 -7.35
N SER A 7 -13.28 10.97 -7.19
CA SER A 7 -13.32 12.22 -7.94
C SER A 7 -12.30 13.24 -7.44
N GLY A 8 -11.98 13.22 -6.14
CA GLY A 8 -11.09 14.20 -5.51
C GLY A 8 -9.60 13.91 -5.71
N ILE A 9 -9.15 12.67 -5.47
CA ILE A 9 -7.71 12.33 -5.48
C ILE A 9 -7.28 11.77 -6.83
N PHE A 10 -8.15 11.02 -7.51
CA PHE A 10 -7.76 10.32 -8.74
C PHE A 10 -8.34 10.91 -10.02
N GLN A 11 -9.19 11.95 -9.94
CA GLN A 11 -9.86 12.59 -11.09
C GLN A 11 -10.57 11.62 -12.05
N PHE A 12 -10.90 10.41 -11.60
CA PHE A 12 -11.66 9.47 -12.42
C PHE A 12 -13.14 9.78 -12.29
N SER A 13 -13.85 9.72 -13.43
CA SER A 13 -15.30 9.94 -13.49
C SER A 13 -16.08 8.76 -12.95
N GLU A 14 -15.58 7.53 -13.11
CA GLU A 14 -16.25 6.30 -12.70
C GLU A 14 -15.24 5.20 -12.32
N PHE A 15 -15.64 4.29 -11.42
CA PHE A 15 -14.90 3.05 -11.16
C PHE A 15 -14.93 2.16 -12.41
N GLN A 16 -13.80 1.54 -12.79
CA GLN A 16 -13.84 0.45 -13.76
C GLN A 16 -14.55 -0.78 -13.16
N ASN A 17 -15.15 -1.62 -14.01
CA ASN A 17 -15.86 -2.83 -13.59
C ASN A 17 -15.07 -3.67 -12.56
N GLY A 18 -15.74 -4.02 -11.47
CA GLY A 18 -15.23 -4.84 -10.35
C GLY A 18 -14.37 -4.09 -9.32
N GLN A 19 -14.00 -2.83 -9.53
CA GLN A 19 -13.21 -2.07 -8.54
C GLN A 19 -14.03 -1.71 -7.30
N ASN A 20 -15.27 -1.27 -7.50
CA ASN A 20 -16.16 -0.90 -6.39
C ASN A 20 -16.44 -2.11 -5.48
N ASP A 21 -16.73 -3.27 -6.07
CA ASP A 21 -16.99 -4.50 -5.31
C ASP A 21 -15.75 -4.94 -4.53
N THR A 22 -14.58 -4.89 -5.16
CA THR A 22 -13.30 -5.16 -4.49
C THR A 22 -13.11 -4.29 -3.25
N ILE A 23 -13.33 -2.98 -3.39
CA ILE A 23 -13.17 -2.02 -2.30
C ILE A 23 -14.19 -2.30 -1.20
N LYS A 24 -15.45 -2.57 -1.56
CA LYS A 24 -16.51 -2.92 -0.60
C LYS A 24 -16.17 -4.19 0.19
N PHE A 25 -15.76 -5.27 -0.49
CA PHE A 25 -15.38 -6.51 0.18
C PHE A 25 -14.18 -6.32 1.10
N PHE A 26 -13.19 -5.51 0.69
CA PHE A 26 -12.06 -5.18 1.53
C PHE A 26 -12.46 -4.40 2.79
N ILE A 27 -13.30 -3.36 2.65
CA ILE A 27 -13.80 -2.56 3.77
C ILE A 27 -14.62 -3.41 4.75
N GLN A 28 -15.30 -4.44 4.25
CA GLN A 28 -16.03 -5.43 5.05
C GLN A 28 -15.12 -6.49 5.69
N ASN A 29 -13.79 -6.34 5.60
CA ASN A 29 -12.79 -7.27 6.12
C ASN A 29 -12.85 -8.69 5.51
N TYR A 30 -13.32 -8.82 4.27
CA TYR A 30 -13.26 -10.09 3.55
C TYR A 30 -11.93 -10.28 2.82
N ASN A 31 -11.37 -11.50 2.94
CA ASN A 31 -10.27 -11.93 2.09
C ASN A 31 -10.72 -11.97 0.63
N THR A 32 -10.14 -11.11 -0.20
CA THR A 32 -10.59 -10.89 -1.59
C THR A 32 -9.51 -11.27 -2.58
N LEU A 33 -9.83 -12.15 -3.53
CA LEU A 33 -8.96 -12.49 -4.67
C LEU A 33 -9.46 -11.78 -5.93
N ILE A 34 -8.60 -10.96 -6.55
CA ILE A 34 -8.95 -10.19 -7.74
C ILE A 34 -8.26 -10.80 -8.96
N LEU A 35 -9.05 -11.30 -9.91
CA LEU A 35 -8.58 -11.76 -11.21
C LEU A 35 -8.80 -10.65 -12.25
N LYS A 36 -7.72 -9.95 -12.59
CA LYS A 36 -7.68 -8.94 -13.66
C LYS A 36 -6.51 -9.22 -14.61
N GLN A 37 -6.69 -8.87 -15.88
CA GLN A 37 -5.62 -8.88 -16.87
C GLN A 37 -4.55 -7.85 -16.51
N THR A 38 -3.33 -8.02 -17.04
CA THR A 38 -2.26 -7.02 -16.92
C THR A 38 -2.75 -5.68 -17.50
N GLY A 39 -2.48 -4.57 -16.81
CA GLY A 39 -3.02 -3.26 -17.19
C GLY A 39 -4.49 -3.02 -16.82
N GLY A 40 -5.22 -4.02 -16.30
CA GLY A 40 -6.62 -3.89 -15.89
C GLY A 40 -6.86 -3.06 -14.61
N GLY A 41 -5.89 -2.29 -14.14
CA GLY A 41 -6.06 -1.40 -12.98
C GLY A 41 -6.03 -2.09 -11.60
N LYS A 42 -5.20 -3.13 -11.42
CA LYS A 42 -4.96 -3.73 -10.09
C LYS A 42 -4.30 -2.76 -9.13
N ASN A 43 -3.33 -1.98 -9.61
CA ASN A 43 -2.63 -0.99 -8.80
C ASN A 43 -3.58 0.09 -8.29
N LEU A 44 -4.46 0.56 -9.17
CA LEU A 44 -5.51 1.50 -8.83
C LEU A 44 -6.42 0.99 -7.69
N CYS A 45 -6.76 -0.31 -7.67
CA CYS A 45 -7.63 -0.86 -6.62
C CYS A 45 -7.02 -0.67 -5.22
N TYR A 46 -5.77 -1.10 -5.01
CA TYR A 46 -5.16 -0.96 -3.70
C TYR A 46 -4.81 0.50 -3.38
N ALA A 47 -4.43 1.30 -4.38
CA ALA A 47 -4.23 2.73 -4.23
C ALA A 47 -5.50 3.42 -3.69
N LEU A 48 -6.66 3.13 -4.28
CA LEU A 48 -7.96 3.61 -3.80
C LEU A 48 -8.26 3.15 -2.38
N ILE A 49 -8.05 1.86 -2.10
CA ILE A 49 -8.25 1.33 -0.74
C ILE A 49 -7.36 2.10 0.26
N SER A 50 -6.10 2.39 -0.08
CA SER A 50 -5.14 3.03 0.82
C SER A 50 -5.56 4.43 1.28
N VAL A 51 -6.35 5.12 0.46
CA VAL A 51 -6.91 6.43 0.75
C VAL A 51 -8.16 6.34 1.63
N VAL A 52 -8.95 5.28 1.47
CA VAL A 52 -10.23 5.11 2.19
C VAL A 52 -10.04 4.52 3.58
N ILE A 53 -8.99 3.72 3.77
CA ILE A 53 -8.73 3.07 5.06
C ILE A 53 -7.93 3.97 6.00
N ILE A 54 -8.25 3.91 7.29
CA ILE A 54 -7.37 4.44 8.34
C ILE A 54 -6.28 3.40 8.50
N GLY A 55 -5.12 3.61 7.89
CA GLY A 55 -4.27 2.50 7.47
C GLY A 55 -2.81 2.85 7.27
N ILE A 56 -1.95 1.86 7.45
CA ILE A 56 -0.91 1.63 6.46
C ILE A 56 -1.33 0.42 5.62
N MET A 57 -1.22 0.54 4.31
CA MET A 57 -1.39 -0.57 3.39
C MET A 57 -0.03 -1.18 3.08
N VAL A 58 0.10 -2.50 3.28
CA VAL A 58 1.31 -3.25 2.93
C VAL A 58 1.07 -3.99 1.62
N VAL A 59 1.85 -3.66 0.59
CA VAL A 59 1.82 -4.32 -0.72
C VAL A 59 3.08 -5.17 -0.85
N ILE A 60 2.92 -6.48 -1.08
CA ILE A 60 4.05 -7.39 -1.28
C ILE A 60 4.25 -7.58 -2.78
N SER A 61 5.45 -7.26 -3.27
CA SER A 61 5.78 -7.34 -4.71
C SER A 61 7.10 -8.10 -4.91
N PRO A 62 7.18 -9.04 -5.88
CA PRO A 62 8.34 -9.94 -5.99
C PRO A 62 9.52 -9.38 -6.79
N LEU A 63 9.31 -8.40 -7.66
CA LEU A 63 10.34 -7.88 -8.58
C LEU A 63 10.65 -6.42 -8.30
N LYS A 64 11.95 -6.08 -8.22
CA LYS A 64 12.41 -4.70 -8.00
C LYS A 64 11.85 -3.71 -9.04
N ILE A 65 11.92 -4.07 -10.32
CA ILE A 65 11.39 -3.24 -11.43
C ILE A 65 9.90 -2.95 -11.23
N LEU A 66 9.13 -3.96 -10.80
CA LEU A 66 7.69 -3.78 -10.56
C LEU A 66 7.42 -2.87 -9.36
N VAL A 67 8.26 -2.92 -8.32
CA VAL A 67 8.16 -1.98 -7.20
C VAL A 67 8.40 -0.55 -7.68
N ASP A 68 9.39 -0.34 -8.52
CA ASP A 68 9.72 1.00 -9.03
C ASP A 68 8.56 1.58 -9.84
N ASP A 69 7.97 0.78 -10.72
CA ASP A 69 6.78 1.17 -11.49
C ASP A 69 5.59 1.50 -10.58
N GLN A 70 5.34 0.68 -9.56
CA GLN A 70 4.24 0.89 -8.60
C GLN A 70 4.44 2.15 -7.75
N VAL A 71 5.66 2.40 -7.27
CA VAL A 71 6.01 3.61 -6.50
C VAL A 71 5.84 4.85 -7.37
N LEU A 72 6.32 4.82 -8.62
CA LEU A 72 6.15 5.93 -9.55
C LEU A 72 4.68 6.24 -9.82
N GLU A 73 3.84 5.20 -9.98
CA GLU A 73 2.39 5.36 -10.17
C GLU A 73 1.72 6.01 -8.95
N LEU A 74 2.04 5.55 -7.74
CA LEU A 74 1.50 6.12 -6.49
C LEU A 74 1.93 7.58 -6.28
N ILE A 75 3.20 7.90 -6.54
CA ILE A 75 3.71 9.28 -6.45
C ILE A 75 2.99 10.20 -7.44
N LYS A 76 2.76 9.74 -8.69
CA LYS A 76 1.99 10.50 -9.69
C LYS A 76 0.55 10.78 -9.25
N MET A 77 -0.04 9.87 -8.47
CA MET A 77 -1.37 10.03 -7.89
C MET A 77 -1.36 10.89 -6.60
N GLY A 78 -0.19 11.35 -6.15
CA GLY A 78 -0.04 12.13 -4.92
C GLY A 78 -0.22 11.30 -3.64
N ILE A 79 -0.13 9.98 -3.72
CA ILE A 79 -0.30 9.08 -2.57
C ILE A 79 1.04 8.94 -1.86
N PRO A 80 1.12 9.29 -0.56
CA PRO A 80 2.33 9.11 0.21
C PRO A 80 2.68 7.62 0.32
N CYS A 81 3.77 7.23 -0.33
CA CYS A 81 4.22 5.85 -0.36
C CYS A 81 5.73 5.73 -0.11
N SER A 82 6.14 4.56 0.37
CA SER A 82 7.55 4.20 0.50
C SER A 82 7.76 2.73 0.14
N TYR A 83 9.02 2.30 0.02
CA TYR A 83 9.35 0.94 -0.38
C TYR A 83 10.55 0.36 0.37
N LEU A 84 10.53 -0.95 0.60
CA LEU A 84 11.65 -1.68 1.19
C LEU A 84 12.07 -2.86 0.31
N TYR A 85 13.30 -2.80 -0.19
CA TYR A 85 13.93 -3.89 -0.91
C TYR A 85 14.53 -4.94 0.04
N ALA A 86 15.10 -6.00 -0.55
CA ALA A 86 15.89 -7.00 0.15
C ALA A 86 17.02 -6.36 0.99
N SER A 87 17.48 -7.10 2.01
CA SER A 87 18.26 -6.54 3.12
C SER A 87 19.60 -5.87 2.74
N THR A 88 20.13 -6.15 1.56
CA THR A 88 21.41 -5.60 1.07
C THR A 88 21.25 -4.40 0.14
N ALA A 89 20.04 -4.16 -0.38
CA ALA A 89 19.81 -3.15 -1.41
C ALA A 89 19.64 -1.73 -0.85
N GLN A 90 19.39 -1.58 0.45
CA GLN A 90 19.15 -0.30 1.11
C GLN A 90 19.93 -0.18 2.41
N PRO A 91 20.48 1.00 2.72
CA PRO A 91 21.19 1.23 3.96
C PRO A 91 20.24 1.24 5.17
N ILE A 92 20.75 0.89 6.34
CA ILE A 92 19.96 0.77 7.58
C ILE A 92 19.25 2.08 7.97
N TRP A 93 19.86 3.23 7.69
CA TRP A 93 19.28 4.53 8.00
C TRP A 93 18.00 4.80 7.19
N TYR A 94 17.93 4.30 5.96
CA TYR A 94 16.75 4.48 5.11
C TYR A 94 15.57 3.71 5.71
N GLN A 95 15.80 2.47 6.14
CA GLN A 95 14.78 1.69 6.82
C GLN A 95 14.27 2.39 8.10
N ARG A 96 15.17 2.96 8.91
CA ARG A 96 14.78 3.71 10.11
C ARG A 96 13.94 4.95 9.77
N LYS A 97 14.32 5.69 8.73
CA LYS A 97 13.56 6.83 8.22
C LYS A 97 12.14 6.41 7.82
N VAL A 98 12.01 5.34 7.03
CA VAL A 98 10.70 4.81 6.60
C VAL A 98 9.84 4.42 7.82
N PHE A 99 10.42 3.74 8.81
CA PHE A 99 9.68 3.37 10.01
C PHE A 99 9.20 4.58 10.82
N GLN A 100 10.02 5.62 10.91
CA GLN A 100 9.64 6.87 11.56
C GLN A 100 8.52 7.59 10.80
N GLU A 101 8.62 7.69 9.48
CA GLU A 101 7.58 8.29 8.63
C GLU A 101 6.24 7.53 8.74
N ILE A 102 6.28 6.20 8.83
CA ILE A 102 5.11 5.36 9.09
C ILE A 102 4.52 5.65 10.48
N ALA A 103 5.35 5.71 11.52
CA ALA A 103 4.91 6.01 12.88
C ALA A 103 4.27 7.41 12.97
N CYS A 104 4.79 8.38 12.20
CA CYS A 104 4.22 9.72 12.06
C CYS A 104 2.97 9.78 11.14
N LYS A 105 2.49 8.65 10.60
CA LYS A 105 1.35 8.56 9.67
C LYS A 105 1.55 9.37 8.37
N LEU A 106 2.80 9.58 7.98
CA LEU A 106 3.15 10.29 6.75
C LEU A 106 3.11 9.38 5.52
N ILE A 107 3.10 8.06 5.71
CA ILE A 107 3.06 7.06 4.64
C ILE A 107 1.75 6.28 4.73
N TRP A 108 1.05 6.16 3.60
CA TRP A 108 -0.20 5.41 3.49
C TRP A 108 0.02 4.03 2.86
N VAL A 109 0.98 3.92 1.92
CA VAL A 109 1.32 2.66 1.25
C VAL A 109 2.79 2.33 1.44
N ILE A 110 3.10 1.11 1.87
CA ILE A 110 4.45 0.56 1.83
C ILE A 110 4.50 -0.65 0.90
N ILE A 111 5.40 -0.59 -0.08
CA ILE A 111 5.67 -1.71 -0.98
C ILE A 111 6.92 -2.46 -0.49
N ILE A 112 6.82 -3.75 -0.24
CA ILE A 112 7.90 -4.55 0.35
C ILE A 112 8.19 -5.81 -0.48
N MET A 113 9.47 -6.12 -0.65
CA MET A 113 9.92 -7.40 -1.23
C MET A 113 9.59 -8.57 -0.29
N PRO A 114 9.18 -9.74 -0.80
CA PRO A 114 8.81 -10.90 0.03
C PRO A 114 9.93 -11.36 0.97
N GLU A 115 11.19 -11.27 0.52
CA GLU A 115 12.36 -11.61 1.32
C GLU A 115 12.49 -10.68 2.54
N LYS A 116 12.33 -9.37 2.32
CA LYS A 116 12.39 -8.37 3.40
C LYS A 116 11.20 -8.53 4.34
N PHE A 117 10.01 -8.82 3.82
CA PHE A 117 8.82 -9.11 4.61
C PHE A 117 9.04 -10.32 5.54
N LYS A 118 9.70 -11.38 5.04
CA LYS A 118 9.93 -12.61 5.83
C LYS A 118 11.02 -12.46 6.88
N PHE A 119 12.14 -11.81 6.56
CA PHE A 119 13.35 -11.86 7.39
C PHE A 119 13.60 -10.60 8.24
N ASN A 120 12.85 -9.52 8.03
CA ASN A 120 13.08 -8.26 8.74
C ASN A 120 12.31 -8.20 10.06
N VAL A 121 12.95 -8.61 11.15
CA VAL A 121 12.37 -8.55 12.51
C VAL A 121 11.90 -7.14 12.87
N GLY A 122 12.66 -6.11 12.50
CA GLY A 122 12.29 -4.72 12.81
C GLY A 122 11.01 -4.26 12.10
N PHE A 123 10.71 -4.82 10.92
CA PHE A 123 9.47 -4.53 10.21
C PHE A 123 8.26 -5.14 10.93
N TRP A 124 8.37 -6.37 11.43
CA TRP A 124 7.31 -7.00 12.22
C TRP A 124 7.06 -6.28 13.53
N GLN A 125 8.11 -5.89 14.24
CA GLN A 125 7.99 -5.09 15.47
C GLN A 125 7.27 -3.76 15.21
N MET A 126 7.58 -3.09 14.10
CA MET A 126 6.87 -1.88 13.68
C MET A 126 5.39 -2.16 13.42
N LEU A 127 5.05 -3.24 12.70
CA LEU A 127 3.66 -3.61 12.44
C LEU A 127 2.88 -3.94 13.73
N GLU A 128 3.51 -4.64 14.68
CA GLU A 128 2.93 -4.91 16.00
C GLU A 128 2.65 -3.61 16.77
N GLN A 129 3.60 -2.68 16.80
CA GLN A 129 3.39 -1.38 17.45
C GLN A 129 2.23 -0.59 16.84
N ILE A 130 2.11 -0.59 15.50
CA ILE A 130 0.99 0.06 14.81
C ILE A 130 -0.33 -0.63 15.17
N ARG A 131 -0.36 -1.97 15.23
CA ARG A 131 -1.53 -2.74 15.63
C ARG A 131 -1.96 -2.41 17.05
N THR A 132 -1.03 -2.41 18.02
CA THR A 132 -1.32 -2.11 19.43
C THR A 132 -1.78 -0.66 19.62
N SER A 133 -1.19 0.29 18.89
CA SER A 133 -1.60 1.70 18.93
C SER A 133 -3.02 1.95 18.41
N ARG A 134 -3.59 0.99 17.67
CA ARG A 134 -4.92 1.10 17.05
C ARG A 134 -6.05 0.51 17.86
N GLY A 135 -5.80 -0.03 19.06
CA GLY A 135 -6.86 -0.37 20.03
C GLY A 135 -8.08 -1.05 19.39
N ILE A 136 -7.89 -2.27 18.90
CA ILE A 136 -8.98 -3.24 18.70
C ILE A 136 -8.60 -4.49 19.49
#